data_AF-A0AAV9PJM0-F1
#
_entry.id   AF-A0AAV9PJM0-F1
#
_cell.length_a   1.000
_cell.length_b   1.000
_cell.length_c   1.000
_cell.angle_alpha   90.00
_cell.angle_beta   90.00
_cell.angle_gamma   90.00
#
_symmetry.space_group_name_H-M   'P 1'
#
loop_
_entity.id
_entity.type
_entity.pdbx_description
1 polymer ?
#
loop_
_entity_poly.entity_id
_entity_poly.type
_entity_poly.pdbx_seq_one_letter_code
_entity_poly.pdbx_strand_id
1 'polypeptide(L)'
;MAYVPPHMRKKRVSESNTTDTNGDQNKNKENSKPELPPGYHTTTFSVEEIEKYFWPEGHPQVESPEYRVSHSKTLHDDSAAQPGRLAFVLLFQGANPQWMTENVIYTKSCLELLPQASGVENTNVKTAEESGKSTEGPHVKRNDSSQGSRSEGATTAPPVAVFYHRLKRGSERPFIFNGWYSIEKVTLLEPQSKELARTLELKWTIRDKYGKTIKRERDEDKWQASMNQKWAVVKLAKDEAAQKERGDPKIERLPDSDSNVTTAEKKSVQEMLAEMRLKDTGVSSPTPQDAKEMTERISAGGPVD
;
A
#
# COMPACT_ATOMS: atom_id res chain seq x y z
N MET A 1 7.72 -16.84 -29.89
CA MET A 1 7.28 -17.71 -28.79
C MET A 1 6.30 -16.96 -27.91
N ALA A 2 5.05 -17.44 -27.83
CA ALA A 2 4.03 -16.87 -26.95
C ALA A 2 4.36 -17.20 -25.48
N TYR A 3 4.17 -16.25 -24.57
CA TYR A 3 4.37 -16.46 -23.14
C TYR A 3 3.30 -17.40 -22.60
N VAL A 4 3.69 -18.48 -21.91
CA VAL A 4 2.77 -19.41 -21.25
C VAL A 4 2.68 -19.05 -19.75
N PRO A 5 1.51 -18.58 -19.28
CA PRO A 5 1.32 -18.17 -17.90
C PRO A 5 1.62 -19.27 -16.87
N PRO A 6 2.07 -18.92 -15.64
CA PRO A 6 2.48 -19.89 -14.62
C PRO A 6 1.42 -20.94 -14.26
N HIS A 7 0.12 -20.59 -14.25
CA HIS A 7 -0.97 -21.52 -13.94
C HIS A 7 -1.15 -22.60 -15.03
N MET A 8 -0.86 -22.27 -16.29
CA MET A 8 -0.91 -23.24 -17.39
C MET A 8 0.28 -24.21 -17.39
N ARG A 9 1.37 -23.91 -16.66
CA ARG A 9 2.56 -24.78 -16.62
C ARG A 9 2.33 -26.07 -15.82
N LYS A 10 1.40 -26.09 -14.86
CA LYS A 10 1.18 -27.24 -13.96
C LYS A 10 0.17 -28.27 -14.50
N LYS A 11 -0.64 -27.93 -15.50
CA LYS A 11 -1.70 -28.81 -16.01
C LYS A 11 -1.18 -30.08 -16.72
N ARG A 12 0.14 -30.26 -16.86
CA ARG A 12 0.76 -31.45 -17.46
C ARG A 12 1.38 -32.44 -16.46
N VAL A 13 1.33 -32.19 -15.14
CA VAL A 13 2.06 -33.03 -14.15
C VAL A 13 1.13 -33.67 -13.11
N SER A 14 -0.18 -33.42 -13.14
CA SER A 14 -1.14 -33.94 -12.15
C SER A 14 -1.91 -35.17 -12.65
N GLU A 15 -1.22 -36.29 -12.91
CA GLU A 15 -1.86 -37.62 -13.05
C GLU A 15 -1.22 -38.72 -12.20
N SER A 16 -0.24 -38.44 -11.33
CA SER A 16 0.27 -39.45 -10.41
C SER A 16 0.63 -38.91 -9.03
N ASN A 17 0.13 -39.64 -8.03
CA ASN A 17 0.45 -39.62 -6.60
C ASN A 17 -0.47 -38.80 -5.69
N THR A 18 -1.65 -39.38 -5.45
CA THR A 18 -2.31 -39.36 -4.15
C THR A 18 -1.54 -40.26 -3.18
N THR A 19 -0.90 -39.67 -2.17
CA THR A 19 -0.65 -40.35 -0.89
C THR A 19 -0.94 -39.39 0.23
N ASP A 20 -1.96 -39.76 1.00
CA ASP A 20 -2.38 -39.18 2.25
C ASP A 20 -1.21 -39.09 3.23
N THR A 21 -1.08 -37.97 3.93
CA THR A 21 -0.48 -37.99 5.26
C THR A 21 -1.09 -36.89 6.12
N ASN A 22 -2.03 -37.31 6.97
CA ASN A 22 -2.44 -36.61 8.18
C ASN A 22 -1.19 -36.34 9.04
N GLY A 23 -0.94 -35.08 9.34
CA GLY A 23 0.16 -34.61 10.18
C GLY A 23 -0.33 -33.52 11.12
N ASP A 24 -1.03 -33.96 12.15
CA ASP A 24 -1.44 -33.14 13.29
C ASP A 24 -0.20 -32.79 14.12
N GLN A 25 0.27 -31.54 14.04
CA GLN A 25 1.28 -30.99 14.96
C GLN A 25 1.00 -29.53 15.31
N ASN A 26 0.22 -29.39 16.38
CA ASN A 26 0.52 -28.56 17.55
C ASN A 26 1.93 -27.90 17.57
N LYS A 27 1.98 -26.57 17.69
CA LYS A 27 3.04 -25.83 18.42
C LYS A 27 2.63 -24.37 18.62
N ASN A 28 2.13 -24.08 19.82
CA ASN A 28 2.30 -22.79 20.49
C ASN A 28 3.79 -22.41 20.43
N LYS A 29 4.13 -21.51 19.52
CA LYS A 29 5.44 -20.87 19.48
C LYS A 29 5.20 -19.43 19.89
N GLU A 30 5.44 -19.13 21.17
CA GLU A 30 5.57 -17.77 21.65
C GLU A 30 6.58 -17.06 20.75
N ASN A 31 6.06 -16.12 19.95
CA ASN A 31 6.84 -15.28 19.08
C ASN A 31 7.70 -14.38 19.97
N SER A 32 8.97 -14.74 20.13
CA SER A 32 9.99 -13.80 20.59
C SER A 32 9.99 -12.63 19.61
N LYS A 33 9.39 -11.54 20.08
CA LYS A 33 9.28 -10.27 19.38
C LYS A 33 10.71 -9.84 19.01
N PRO A 34 11.07 -9.76 17.72
CA PRO A 34 12.38 -9.26 17.35
C PRO A 34 12.52 -7.85 17.92
N GLU A 35 13.48 -7.67 18.82
CA GLU A 35 13.86 -6.35 19.32
C GLU A 35 14.31 -5.53 18.11
N LEU A 36 13.51 -4.53 17.78
CA LEU A 36 13.89 -3.55 16.76
C LEU A 36 15.11 -2.80 17.30
N PRO A 37 16.12 -2.50 16.47
CA PRO A 37 17.29 -1.78 16.92
C PRO A 37 16.91 -0.45 17.58
N PRO A 38 17.70 0.06 18.54
CA PRO A 38 17.45 1.36 19.15
C PRO A 38 17.57 2.47 18.08
N GLY A 39 16.52 3.27 17.92
CA GLY A 39 16.47 4.40 16.97
C GLY A 39 15.34 4.34 15.93
N TYR A 40 14.50 3.30 15.94
CA TYR A 40 13.33 3.27 15.06
C TYR A 40 12.17 4.09 15.66
N HIS A 41 11.69 5.04 14.87
CA HIS A 41 10.51 5.84 15.20
C HIS A 41 9.31 4.90 15.40
N THR A 42 8.77 4.88 16.61
CA THR A 42 7.60 4.05 16.96
C THR A 42 6.29 4.71 16.58
N THR A 43 6.35 5.97 16.13
CA THR A 43 5.17 6.75 15.72
C THR A 43 4.55 6.12 14.49
N THR A 44 3.31 5.70 14.65
CA THR A 44 2.46 5.20 13.58
C THR A 44 1.45 6.26 13.17
N PHE A 45 1.11 6.29 11.88
CA PHE A 45 0.20 7.26 11.28
C PHE A 45 -0.95 6.55 10.56
N SER A 46 -2.12 7.19 10.51
CA SER A 46 -3.21 6.81 9.61
C SER A 46 -2.97 7.37 8.21
N VAL A 47 -3.70 6.88 7.21
CA VAL A 47 -3.62 7.43 5.85
C VAL A 47 -4.10 8.88 5.83
N GLU A 48 -5.17 9.18 6.56
CA GLU A 48 -5.77 10.53 6.65
C GLU A 48 -4.80 11.55 7.26
N GLU A 49 -4.04 11.15 8.28
CA GLU A 49 -3.00 11.99 8.89
C GLU A 49 -1.88 12.31 7.90
N ILE A 50 -1.41 11.29 7.17
CA ILE A 50 -0.37 11.47 6.14
C ILE A 50 -0.90 12.39 5.03
N GLU A 51 -2.09 12.11 4.51
CA GLU A 51 -2.73 12.92 3.46
C GLU A 51 -2.90 14.38 3.91
N LYS A 52 -3.41 14.63 5.12
CA LYS A 52 -3.57 16.00 5.67
C LYS A 52 -2.24 16.74 5.76
N TYR A 53 -1.15 16.05 6.11
CA TYR A 53 0.17 16.68 6.20
C TYR A 53 0.72 17.11 4.83
N PHE A 54 0.59 16.26 3.81
CA PHE A 54 1.01 16.61 2.44
C PHE A 54 -0.02 17.46 1.69
N TRP A 55 -1.21 17.64 2.27
CA TRP A 55 -2.33 18.36 1.68
C TRP A 55 -3.06 19.25 2.70
N PRO A 56 -2.43 20.32 3.20
CA PRO A 56 -3.05 21.21 4.18
C PRO A 56 -4.35 21.83 3.63
N GLU A 57 -5.35 21.95 4.51
CA GLU A 57 -6.69 22.46 4.23
C GLU A 57 -6.63 23.80 3.47
N GLY A 58 -7.24 23.82 2.28
CA GLY A 58 -7.16 24.92 1.31
C GLY A 58 -7.47 24.47 -0.11
N HIS A 59 -7.28 23.18 -0.40
CA HIS A 59 -7.89 22.55 -1.56
C HIS A 59 -9.36 22.27 -1.25
N PRO A 60 -10.31 22.61 -2.14
CA PRO A 60 -11.70 22.26 -1.93
C PRO A 60 -11.78 20.75 -1.71
N GLN A 61 -12.09 20.34 -0.48
CA GLN A 61 -12.50 18.99 -0.14
C GLN A 61 -13.73 18.75 -1.00
N VAL A 62 -13.52 18.12 -2.15
CA VAL A 62 -14.63 17.52 -2.85
C VAL A 62 -15.03 16.37 -1.94
N GLU A 63 -16.01 16.59 -1.08
CA GLU A 63 -16.67 15.59 -0.23
C GLU A 63 -17.42 14.56 -1.09
N SER A 64 -16.85 14.15 -2.22
CA SER A 64 -17.38 13.07 -3.02
C SER A 64 -17.05 11.76 -2.29
N PRO A 65 -18.06 10.95 -1.93
CA PRO A 65 -17.86 9.61 -1.39
C PRO A 65 -16.97 8.72 -2.28
N GLU A 66 -16.87 9.02 -3.58
CA GLU A 66 -16.00 8.33 -4.53
C GLU A 66 -14.51 8.52 -4.24
N TYR A 67 -14.12 9.62 -3.57
CA TYR A 67 -12.73 9.89 -3.22
C TYR A 67 -12.19 8.86 -2.22
N ARG A 68 -13.04 8.38 -1.30
CA ARG A 68 -12.66 7.41 -0.27
C ARG A 68 -12.36 6.01 -0.80
N VAL A 69 -12.80 5.67 -2.02
CA VAL A 69 -12.53 4.36 -2.62
C VAL A 69 -11.08 4.26 -3.16
N SER A 70 -10.36 5.38 -3.27
CA SER A 70 -9.00 5.45 -3.84
C SER A 70 -7.84 5.27 -2.85
N HIS A 71 -8.07 5.05 -1.55
CA HIS A 71 -6.99 5.02 -0.53
C HIS A 71 -6.03 3.82 -0.63
N SER A 72 -6.24 2.88 -1.55
CA SER A 72 -5.33 1.74 -1.75
C SER A 72 -4.25 2.00 -2.81
N LYS A 73 -3.93 3.27 -3.10
CA LYS A 73 -2.87 3.64 -4.04
C LYS A 73 -1.51 3.60 -3.33
N THR A 74 -0.46 3.27 -4.09
CA THR A 74 0.92 3.27 -3.58
C THR A 74 1.60 4.62 -3.78
N LEU A 75 1.23 5.37 -4.83
CA LEU A 75 1.81 6.66 -5.19
C LEU A 75 0.80 7.77 -4.95
N HIS A 76 1.24 8.84 -4.30
CA HIS A 76 0.42 10.00 -3.95
C HIS A 76 1.11 11.29 -4.35
N ASP A 77 0.35 12.24 -4.88
CA ASP A 77 0.84 13.52 -5.39
C ASP A 77 0.93 14.60 -4.31
N ASP A 78 1.69 15.65 -4.61
CA ASP A 78 1.80 16.89 -3.81
C ASP A 78 0.97 18.00 -4.45
N SER A 79 -0.37 18.01 -4.36
CA SER A 79 -1.09 19.15 -4.99
C SER A 79 -0.90 20.47 -4.28
N ALA A 80 -0.53 20.49 -3.00
CA ALA A 80 -0.45 21.74 -2.28
C ALA A 80 0.73 22.58 -2.79
N ALA A 81 1.90 21.97 -2.97
CA ALA A 81 3.08 22.70 -3.42
C ALA A 81 3.34 22.55 -4.92
N GLN A 82 3.17 21.34 -5.48
CA GLN A 82 3.60 21.02 -6.85
C GLN A 82 2.70 19.94 -7.48
N PRO A 83 1.48 20.30 -7.94
CA PRO A 83 0.52 19.34 -8.47
C PRO A 83 1.13 18.51 -9.61
N GLY A 84 0.82 17.21 -9.61
CA GLY A 84 1.36 16.25 -10.57
C GLY A 84 2.78 15.74 -10.24
N ARG A 85 3.32 16.03 -9.06
CA ARG A 85 4.59 15.45 -8.59
C ARG A 85 4.37 14.46 -7.45
N LEU A 86 5.17 13.40 -7.42
CA LEU A 86 5.15 12.40 -6.35
C LEU A 86 5.62 13.01 -5.02
N ALA A 87 4.76 13.01 -4.00
CA ALA A 87 5.04 13.50 -2.66
C ALA A 87 5.50 12.38 -1.73
N PHE A 88 4.69 11.32 -1.68
CA PHE A 88 4.90 10.20 -0.77
C PHE A 88 4.44 8.87 -1.36
N VAL A 89 4.96 7.79 -0.75
CA VAL A 89 4.70 6.41 -1.14
C VAL A 89 4.19 5.62 0.06
N LEU A 90 3.07 4.92 -0.12
CA LEU A 90 2.52 3.97 0.86
C LEU A 90 2.84 2.53 0.45
N LEU A 91 3.68 1.86 1.24
CA LEU A 91 4.09 0.49 1.01
C LEU A 91 3.23 -0.48 1.81
N PHE A 92 2.31 -1.14 1.11
CA PHE A 92 1.50 -2.20 1.70
C PHE A 92 2.31 -3.49 1.89
N GLN A 93 2.11 -4.16 3.02
CA GLN A 93 2.82 -5.39 3.31
C GLN A 93 2.58 -6.46 2.24
N GLY A 94 3.67 -7.01 1.71
CA GLY A 94 3.64 -8.05 0.67
C GLY A 94 3.27 -7.57 -0.73
N ALA A 95 3.01 -6.27 -0.94
CA ALA A 95 2.71 -5.73 -2.26
C ALA A 95 3.98 -5.51 -3.11
N ASN A 96 5.12 -5.22 -2.46
CA ASN A 96 6.41 -4.96 -3.12
C ASN A 96 7.52 -5.82 -2.48
N PRO A 97 7.71 -7.08 -2.92
CA PRO A 97 8.62 -8.01 -2.26
C PRO A 97 10.10 -7.61 -2.33
N GLN A 98 10.50 -6.86 -3.37
CA GLN A 98 11.88 -6.37 -3.56
C GLN A 98 12.18 -5.04 -2.85
N TRP A 99 11.22 -4.49 -2.10
CA TRP A 99 11.45 -3.25 -1.35
C TRP A 99 12.61 -3.39 -0.36
N MET A 100 12.62 -4.47 0.43
CA MET A 100 13.60 -4.64 1.52
C MET A 100 15.03 -4.86 1.03
N THR A 101 15.23 -5.33 -0.20
CA THR A 101 16.56 -5.65 -0.74
C THR A 101 17.08 -4.57 -1.67
N GLU A 102 16.22 -4.04 -2.54
CA GLU A 102 16.62 -3.18 -3.66
C GLU A 102 15.87 -1.84 -3.68
N ASN A 103 14.97 -1.59 -2.72
CA ASN A 103 14.09 -0.42 -2.70
C ASN A 103 13.29 -0.26 -4.01
N VAL A 104 12.86 -1.38 -4.59
CA VAL A 104 12.09 -1.42 -5.83
C VAL A 104 10.60 -1.56 -5.54
N ILE A 105 9.80 -0.73 -6.20
CA ILE A 105 8.34 -0.79 -6.17
C ILE A 105 7.77 -1.05 -7.57
N TYR A 106 6.62 -1.72 -7.58
CA TYR A 106 5.89 -2.09 -8.80
C TYR A 106 4.51 -1.46 -8.77
N THR A 107 4.31 -0.40 -9.55
CA THR A 107 3.04 0.31 -9.64
C THR A 107 2.39 0.17 -11.02
N LYS A 108 1.06 0.31 -11.05
CA LYS A 108 0.23 0.33 -12.25
C LYS A 108 -0.67 1.56 -12.34
N SER A 109 -0.71 2.36 -11.28
CA SER A 109 -1.56 3.53 -11.12
C SER A 109 -0.71 4.75 -10.80
N CYS A 110 -1.23 5.93 -11.14
CA CYS A 110 -0.57 7.22 -10.92
C CYS A 110 0.81 7.28 -11.60
N LEU A 111 0.92 6.75 -12.83
CA LEU A 111 2.17 6.71 -13.59
C LEU A 111 2.61 8.11 -14.02
N GLU A 112 1.65 9.02 -14.14
CA GLU A 112 1.80 10.44 -14.43
C GLU A 112 2.56 11.22 -13.36
N LEU A 113 2.61 10.71 -12.12
CA LEU A 113 3.35 11.34 -11.01
C LEU A 113 4.84 11.02 -11.04
N LEU A 114 5.22 10.01 -11.80
CA LEU A 114 6.62 9.65 -11.97
C LEU A 114 7.27 10.67 -12.92
N PRO A 115 8.52 11.08 -12.65
CA PRO A 115 9.24 11.91 -13.61
C PRO A 115 9.19 11.19 -14.95
N GLN A 116 8.57 11.84 -15.94
CA GLN A 116 8.55 11.29 -17.29
C GLN A 116 10.00 11.00 -17.63
N ALA A 117 10.29 9.79 -18.09
CA ALA A 117 11.60 9.45 -18.60
C ALA A 117 11.80 10.23 -19.91
N SER A 118 11.88 11.56 -19.84
CA SER A 118 12.08 12.45 -20.94
C SER A 118 13.54 12.29 -21.36
N GLY A 119 13.78 11.31 -22.21
CA GLY A 119 14.95 11.29 -23.08
C GLY A 119 16.28 10.86 -22.47
N VAL A 120 16.31 10.13 -21.34
CA VAL A 120 17.47 9.25 -21.11
C VAL A 120 17.25 8.02 -21.96
N GLU A 121 17.61 8.14 -23.24
CA GLU A 121 17.69 7.00 -24.16
C GLU A 121 18.43 5.87 -23.44
N ASN A 122 17.71 4.80 -23.11
CA ASN A 122 18.33 3.54 -22.72
C ASN A 122 19.03 2.99 -23.97
N THR A 123 20.19 3.54 -24.33
CA THR A 123 21.12 2.94 -25.29
C THR A 123 21.75 1.72 -24.63
N ASN A 124 20.97 0.66 -24.48
CA ASN A 124 21.48 -0.68 -24.21
C ASN A 124 21.06 -1.61 -25.35
N VAL A 125 21.62 -1.33 -26.53
CA VAL A 125 21.74 -2.31 -27.60
C VAL A 125 23.21 -2.33 -28.01
N LYS A 126 24.05 -2.97 -27.20
CA LYS A 126 25.26 -3.62 -27.72
C LYS A 126 24.84 -4.99 -28.23
N THR A 127 24.23 -5.02 -29.42
CA THR A 127 24.25 -6.22 -30.25
C THR A 127 25.55 -6.17 -31.02
N ALA A 128 26.57 -6.83 -30.47
CA ALA A 128 27.78 -7.14 -31.20
C ALA A 128 27.53 -8.45 -31.97
N GLU A 129 27.18 -8.32 -33.25
CA GLU A 129 27.44 -9.35 -34.26
C GLU A 129 28.16 -8.70 -35.43
N GLU A 130 29.48 -8.94 -35.45
CA GLU A 130 30.28 -9.31 -36.62
C GLU A 130 29.86 -8.81 -38.02
N SER A 131 30.70 -7.96 -38.61
CA SER A 131 31.38 -8.29 -39.88
C SER A 131 32.49 -7.28 -40.15
N GLY A 132 33.73 -7.77 -40.23
CA GLY A 132 34.89 -6.95 -40.56
C GLY A 132 34.92 -6.50 -42.02
N LYS A 133 35.72 -5.46 -42.30
CA LYS A 133 36.81 -5.47 -43.30
C LYS A 133 37.56 -4.13 -43.26
N SER A 134 38.87 -4.23 -43.04
CA SER A 134 39.82 -3.12 -42.99
C SER A 134 39.90 -2.32 -44.29
N THR A 135 40.05 -1.01 -44.19
CA THR A 135 40.81 -0.22 -45.19
C THR A 135 41.46 0.97 -44.49
N GLU A 136 42.78 0.99 -44.51
CA GLU A 136 43.64 2.05 -43.98
C GLU A 136 43.62 3.29 -44.90
N GLY A 137 43.65 4.49 -44.30
CA GLY A 137 43.84 5.76 -45.02
C GLY A 137 43.61 6.99 -44.13
N PRO A 138 44.30 8.13 -44.35
CA PRO A 138 45.11 8.75 -43.31
C PRO A 138 44.52 9.99 -42.60
N HIS A 139 44.79 10.02 -41.30
CA HIS A 139 45.26 11.17 -40.49
C HIS A 139 44.88 12.59 -40.95
N VAL A 140 43.78 13.13 -40.42
CA VAL A 140 43.54 14.59 -40.31
C VAL A 140 43.36 14.94 -38.83
N LYS A 141 44.35 15.62 -38.27
CA LYS A 141 44.25 16.30 -36.98
C LYS A 141 43.38 17.54 -37.17
N ARG A 142 42.23 17.61 -36.49
CA ARG A 142 41.58 18.88 -36.17
C ARG A 142 41.11 18.86 -34.72
N ASN A 143 41.89 19.54 -33.89
CA ASN A 143 41.43 20.13 -32.65
C ASN A 143 40.35 21.16 -32.99
N ASP A 144 39.17 21.00 -32.42
CA ASP A 144 38.43 22.17 -31.95
C ASP A 144 37.75 21.83 -30.63
N SER A 145 38.19 22.52 -29.60
CA SER A 145 37.79 22.38 -28.21
C SER A 145 36.43 23.05 -28.02
N SER A 146 35.36 22.33 -28.33
CA SER A 146 34.04 22.68 -27.82
C SER A 146 33.88 22.07 -26.43
N GLN A 147 34.52 22.68 -25.42
CA GLN A 147 34.15 22.53 -24.01
C GLN A 147 32.75 23.13 -23.84
N GLY A 148 31.74 22.39 -24.28
CA GLY A 148 30.37 22.58 -23.83
C GLY A 148 30.33 22.13 -22.38
N SER A 149 30.49 23.08 -21.46
CA SER A 149 30.13 22.89 -20.06
C SER A 149 28.63 22.58 -20.02
N ARG A 150 28.28 21.29 -20.17
CA ARG A 150 27.05 20.75 -19.59
C ARG A 150 27.22 20.99 -18.10
N SER A 151 26.73 22.13 -17.62
CA SER A 151 26.38 22.27 -16.23
C SER A 151 25.39 21.15 -15.94
N GLU A 152 25.89 20.08 -15.36
CA GLU A 152 25.18 19.02 -14.66
C GLU A 152 24.41 19.66 -13.50
N GLY A 153 23.44 20.51 -13.83
CA GLY A 153 22.32 20.78 -12.96
C GLY A 153 21.47 19.52 -12.99
N ALA A 154 21.97 18.43 -12.39
CA ALA A 154 21.16 17.29 -12.04
C ALA A 154 19.99 17.87 -11.26
N THR A 155 18.85 17.98 -11.92
CA THR A 155 17.63 18.49 -11.33
C THR A 155 17.17 17.36 -10.44
N THR A 156 17.79 17.27 -9.26
CA THR A 156 17.55 16.22 -8.29
C THR A 156 16.07 16.28 -7.99
N ALA A 157 15.36 15.22 -8.39
CA ALA A 157 13.93 15.11 -8.14
C ALA A 157 13.68 15.36 -6.65
N PRO A 158 12.57 16.04 -6.30
CA PRO A 158 12.28 16.32 -4.90
C PRO A 158 12.26 15.02 -4.07
N PRO A 159 12.70 15.08 -2.81
CA PRO A 159 12.71 13.90 -1.94
C PRO A 159 11.27 13.46 -1.65
N VAL A 160 11.06 12.16 -1.69
CA VAL A 160 9.79 11.46 -1.55
C VAL A 160 9.73 10.79 -0.18
N ALA A 161 8.68 11.06 0.59
CA ALA A 161 8.47 10.39 1.87
C ALA A 161 7.97 8.97 1.68
N VAL A 162 8.55 7.98 2.35
CA VAL A 162 8.09 6.58 2.25
C VAL A 162 7.54 6.10 3.58
N PHE A 163 6.33 5.53 3.55
CA PHE A 163 5.67 4.94 4.71
C PHE A 163 5.44 3.45 4.51
N TYR A 164 5.71 2.65 5.54
CA TYR A 164 5.56 1.20 5.52
C TYR A 164 4.37 0.74 6.35
N HIS A 165 3.52 -0.11 5.78
CA HIS A 165 2.38 -0.72 6.45
C HIS A 165 2.85 -1.85 7.39
N ARG A 166 2.67 -1.66 8.69
CA ARG A 166 2.84 -2.68 9.74
C ARG A 166 1.52 -3.41 9.97
N LEU A 167 1.49 -4.73 9.72
CA LEU A 167 0.36 -5.60 10.09
C LEU A 167 0.23 -5.71 11.62
N LYS A 168 -0.41 -4.73 12.25
CA LYS A 168 -1.01 -4.88 13.57
C LYS A 168 -2.51 -4.98 13.38
N ARG A 169 -3.09 -6.13 13.76
CA ARG A 169 -4.55 -6.30 13.71
C ARG A 169 -5.20 -5.23 14.60
N GLY A 170 -6.18 -4.51 14.06
CA GLY A 170 -6.95 -3.49 14.80
C GLY A 170 -6.25 -2.14 15.00
N SER A 171 -5.13 -1.86 14.33
CA SER A 171 -4.49 -0.55 14.41
C SER A 171 -5.07 0.38 13.35
N GLU A 172 -5.73 1.47 13.77
CA GLU A 172 -6.23 2.53 12.88
C GLU A 172 -5.08 3.30 12.19
N ARG A 173 -3.89 3.21 12.77
CA ARG A 173 -2.67 3.86 12.30
C ARG A 173 -1.65 2.78 11.93
N PRO A 174 -1.74 2.20 10.73
CA PRO A 174 -0.91 1.04 10.41
C PRO A 174 0.41 1.43 9.72
N PHE A 175 0.65 2.70 9.42
CA PHE A 175 1.82 3.14 8.68
C PHE A 175 2.92 3.68 9.58
N ILE A 176 4.18 3.41 9.24
CA ILE A 176 5.37 3.95 9.92
C ILE A 176 6.21 4.70 8.88
N PHE A 177 6.67 5.89 9.23
CA PHE A 177 7.61 6.63 8.38
C PHE A 177 8.95 5.89 8.31
N ASN A 178 9.38 5.56 7.10
CA ASN A 178 10.60 4.80 6.84
C ASN A 178 11.79 5.70 6.42
N GLY A 179 11.51 6.95 6.00
CA GLY A 179 12.51 7.94 5.64
C GLY A 179 12.21 8.65 4.31
N TRP A 180 13.10 9.57 3.94
CA TRP A 180 13.10 10.25 2.65
C TRP A 180 13.92 9.49 1.60
N TYR A 181 13.41 9.48 0.36
CA TYR A 181 13.98 8.75 -0.77
C TYR A 181 14.00 9.62 -2.01
N SER A 182 14.98 9.41 -2.90
CA SER A 182 15.02 9.99 -4.23
C SER A 182 14.75 8.91 -5.29
N ILE A 183 14.14 9.30 -6.41
CA ILE A 183 13.87 8.38 -7.52
C ILE A 183 15.18 8.21 -8.31
N GLU A 184 15.78 7.02 -8.21
CA GLU A 184 17.03 6.70 -8.92
C GLU A 184 16.75 6.32 -10.38
N LYS A 185 15.73 5.48 -10.59
CA LYS A 185 15.38 4.97 -11.92
C LYS A 185 13.90 4.66 -12.03
N VAL A 186 13.31 5.05 -13.16
CA VAL A 186 11.96 4.66 -13.56
C VAL A 186 12.06 3.85 -14.85
N THR A 187 11.40 2.70 -14.92
CA THR A 187 11.27 1.91 -16.15
C THR A 187 9.80 1.63 -16.39
N LEU A 188 9.26 2.25 -17.44
CA LEU A 188 7.89 2.01 -17.90
C LEU A 188 7.84 0.72 -18.70
N LEU A 189 6.88 -0.13 -18.39
CA LEU A 189 6.65 -1.40 -19.06
C LEU A 189 5.33 -1.33 -19.81
N GLU A 190 5.40 -1.56 -21.11
CA GLU A 190 4.21 -1.59 -21.97
C GLU A 190 3.35 -2.83 -21.66
N PRO A 191 2.02 -2.74 -21.88
CA PRO A 191 1.10 -3.85 -21.69
C PRO A 191 1.52 -5.05 -22.54
N GLN A 192 1.31 -6.25 -22.02
CA GLN A 192 1.63 -7.53 -22.67
C GLN A 192 3.10 -7.74 -23.07
N SER A 193 4.01 -6.87 -22.63
CA SER A 193 5.44 -7.03 -22.90
C SER A 193 6.02 -8.23 -22.16
N LYS A 194 7.07 -8.84 -22.75
CA LYS A 194 7.81 -9.95 -22.11
C LYS A 194 8.48 -9.51 -20.81
N GLU A 195 8.91 -8.25 -20.74
CA GLU A 195 9.51 -7.67 -19.54
C GLU A 195 8.47 -7.55 -18.42
N LEU A 196 7.25 -7.08 -18.73
CA LEU A 196 6.14 -7.08 -17.77
C LEU A 196 5.83 -8.49 -17.26
N ALA A 197 5.77 -9.48 -18.14
CA ALA A 197 5.51 -10.87 -17.76
C ALA A 197 6.58 -11.41 -16.79
N ARG A 198 7.86 -11.13 -17.04
CA ARG A 198 8.97 -11.49 -16.14
C ARG A 198 8.85 -10.76 -14.81
N THR A 199 8.64 -9.45 -14.84
CA THR A 199 8.49 -8.61 -13.65
C THR A 199 7.34 -9.08 -12.76
N LEU A 200 6.19 -9.40 -13.35
CA LEU A 200 5.07 -9.97 -12.60
C LEU A 200 5.43 -11.36 -12.06
N GLU A 201 6.09 -12.22 -12.83
CA GLU A 201 6.54 -13.53 -12.31
C GLU A 201 7.46 -13.36 -11.09
N LEU A 202 8.38 -12.38 -11.10
CA LEU A 202 9.21 -12.03 -9.94
C LEU A 202 8.36 -11.51 -8.77
N LYS A 203 7.43 -10.58 -9.02
CA LYS A 203 6.54 -10.01 -7.99
C LYS A 203 5.70 -11.07 -7.27
N TRP A 204 5.27 -12.10 -7.99
CA TRP A 204 4.47 -13.21 -7.44
C TRP A 204 5.32 -14.38 -6.92
N THR A 205 6.64 -14.22 -6.93
CA THR A 205 7.59 -15.20 -6.42
C THR A 205 8.12 -14.73 -5.08
N ILE A 206 7.65 -15.34 -3.99
CA ILE A 206 8.07 -14.99 -2.63
C ILE A 206 9.15 -15.95 -2.19
N ARG A 207 10.29 -15.43 -1.73
CA ARG A 207 11.29 -16.25 -1.03
C ARG A 207 10.91 -16.31 0.45
N ASP A 208 10.75 -17.51 0.96
CA ASP A 208 10.58 -17.75 2.39
C ASP A 208 11.92 -17.47 3.13
N LYS A 209 11.86 -17.33 4.46
CA LYS A 209 13.03 -17.16 5.34
C LYS A 209 14.07 -18.28 5.21
N TYR A 210 13.67 -19.44 4.70
CA TYR A 210 14.54 -20.59 4.40
C TYR A 210 15.13 -20.55 2.97
N GLY A 211 14.95 -19.45 2.23
CA GLY A 211 15.38 -19.32 0.84
C GLY A 211 14.51 -20.09 -0.18
N LYS A 212 13.52 -20.88 0.29
CA LYS A 212 12.62 -21.60 -0.60
C LYS A 212 11.72 -20.63 -1.36
N THR A 213 11.71 -20.78 -2.68
CA THR A 213 10.92 -19.93 -3.56
C THR A 213 9.51 -20.50 -3.69
N ILE A 214 8.53 -19.80 -3.13
CA ILE A 214 7.10 -20.15 -3.22
C ILE A 214 6.49 -19.27 -4.30
N LYS A 215 5.98 -19.90 -5.37
CA LYS A 215 5.18 -19.20 -6.38
C LYS A 215 3.78 -19.03 -5.84
N ARG A 216 3.35 -17.77 -5.66
CA ARG A 216 1.99 -17.45 -5.27
C ARG A 216 1.11 -17.61 -6.51
N GLU A 217 0.14 -18.51 -6.42
CA GLU A 217 -0.84 -18.69 -7.48
C GLU A 217 -1.77 -17.49 -7.52
N ARG A 218 -2.08 -17.02 -8.73
CA ARG A 218 -2.98 -15.90 -8.96
C ARG A 218 -4.04 -16.32 -9.95
N ASP A 219 -5.27 -15.86 -9.73
CA ASP A 219 -6.38 -16.06 -10.64
C ASP A 219 -6.00 -15.58 -12.05
N GLU A 220 -6.32 -16.40 -13.05
CA GLU A 220 -6.01 -16.15 -14.46
C GLU A 220 -6.55 -14.80 -14.93
N ASP A 221 -7.80 -14.49 -14.58
CA ASP A 221 -8.45 -13.22 -14.94
C ASP A 221 -7.71 -12.02 -14.36
N LYS A 222 -7.26 -12.11 -13.10
CA LYS A 222 -6.50 -11.03 -12.44
C LYS A 222 -5.10 -10.89 -13.03
N TRP A 223 -4.49 -12.00 -13.47
CA TRP A 223 -3.23 -11.98 -14.18
C TRP A 223 -3.38 -11.28 -15.52
N GLN A 224 -4.36 -11.69 -16.33
CA GLN A 224 -4.61 -11.12 -17.65
C GLN A 224 -4.99 -9.64 -17.56
N ALA A 225 -5.85 -9.27 -16.60
CA ALA A 225 -6.16 -7.87 -16.32
C ALA A 225 -4.92 -7.06 -15.94
N SER A 226 -3.96 -7.65 -15.20
CA SER A 226 -2.69 -6.98 -14.88
C SER A 226 -1.80 -6.83 -16.12
N MET A 227 -1.78 -7.82 -17.01
CA MET A 227 -1.00 -7.78 -18.26
C MET A 227 -1.52 -6.75 -19.26
N ASN A 228 -2.81 -6.42 -19.22
CA ASN A 228 -3.43 -5.42 -20.09
C ASN A 228 -3.22 -3.97 -19.61
N GLN A 229 -2.57 -3.76 -18.47
CA GLN A 229 -2.30 -2.43 -17.93
C GLN A 229 -0.83 -2.03 -18.15
N LYS A 230 -0.57 -0.72 -18.20
CA LYS A 230 0.79 -0.17 -18.15
C LYS A 230 1.33 -0.30 -16.73
N TRP A 231 2.63 -0.56 -16.61
CA TRP A 231 3.31 -0.67 -15.32
C TRP A 231 4.55 0.21 -15.28
N ALA A 232 4.97 0.54 -14.07
CA ALA A 232 6.28 1.12 -13.82
C ALA A 232 7.02 0.33 -12.75
N VAL A 233 8.30 0.09 -13.02
CA VAL A 233 9.29 -0.35 -12.04
C VAL A 233 10.05 0.88 -11.59
N VAL A 234 9.94 1.22 -10.31
CA VAL A 234 10.59 2.40 -9.74
C VAL A 234 11.61 1.94 -8.72
N LYS A 235 12.87 2.31 -8.92
CA LYS A 235 13.97 2.09 -7.99
C LYS A 235 14.22 3.39 -7.23
N LEU A 236 14.19 3.29 -5.91
CA LEU A 236 14.37 4.43 -5.01
C LEU A 236 15.71 4.31 -4.28
N ALA A 237 16.41 5.41 -4.13
CA ALA A 237 17.60 5.51 -3.30
C ALA A 237 17.25 6.25 -2.01
N LYS A 238 17.79 5.82 -0.87
CA LYS A 238 17.56 6.54 0.40
C LYS A 238 18.30 7.88 0.34
N ASP A 239 17.60 8.96 0.66
CA ASP A 239 18.16 10.31 0.64
C ASP A 239 18.51 10.75 2.06
N GLU A 240 19.76 10.48 2.46
CA GLU A 240 20.26 10.82 3.78
C GLU A 240 20.40 12.34 3.97
N ALA A 241 20.66 13.08 2.88
CA ALA A 241 20.75 14.54 2.93
C ALA A 241 19.38 15.15 3.24
N ALA A 242 18.34 14.72 2.51
CA ALA A 242 16.97 15.13 2.79
C ALA A 242 16.51 14.70 4.19
N GLN A 243 16.88 13.50 4.64
CA GLN A 243 16.57 13.05 6.00
C GLN A 243 17.23 13.93 7.07
N LYS A 244 18.48 14.35 6.86
CA LYS A 244 19.19 15.23 7.80
C LYS A 244 18.63 16.65 7.79
N GLU A 245 18.26 17.17 6.62
CA GLU A 245 17.74 18.53 6.46
C GLU A 245 16.30 18.66 6.96
N ARG A 246 15.41 17.75 6.55
CA ARG A 246 13.97 17.82 6.84
C ARG A 246 13.59 17.14 8.15
N GLY A 247 14.34 16.11 8.56
CA GLY A 247 13.99 15.27 9.68
C GLY A 247 12.72 14.47 9.44
N ASP A 248 12.11 13.98 10.53
CA ASP A 248 10.83 13.28 10.46
C ASP A 248 9.67 14.27 10.21
N PRO A 249 8.70 13.90 9.35
CA PRO A 249 7.55 14.75 9.12
C PRO A 249 6.74 14.91 10.42
N LYS A 250 6.47 16.18 10.78
CA LYS A 250 5.68 16.53 11.96
C LYS A 250 4.19 16.41 11.65
N ILE A 251 3.75 15.17 11.44
CA ILE A 251 2.35 14.86 11.12
C ILE A 251 1.51 15.04 12.39
N GLU A 252 0.57 15.97 12.34
CA GLU A 252 -0.39 16.18 13.41
C GLU A 252 -1.29 14.98 13.58
N ARG A 253 -1.51 14.55 14.83
CA ARG A 253 -2.42 13.45 15.11
C ARG A 253 -3.84 13.95 15.01
N LEU A 254 -4.64 13.30 14.15
CA LEU A 254 -6.07 13.48 14.15
C LEU A 254 -6.66 12.76 15.38
N PRO A 255 -7.77 13.26 15.95
CA PRO A 255 -8.50 12.50 16.95
C PRO A 255 -8.86 11.15 16.32
N ASP A 256 -8.60 10.06 17.05
CA ASP A 256 -9.06 8.75 16.61
C ASP A 256 -10.57 8.90 16.39
N SER A 257 -11.03 8.69 15.15
CA SER A 257 -12.45 8.75 14.88
C SER A 257 -13.08 7.77 15.86
N ASP A 258 -14.02 8.22 16.69
CA ASP A 258 -14.72 7.41 17.69
C ASP A 258 -15.63 6.37 16.98
N SER A 259 -15.08 5.59 16.05
CA SER A 259 -15.67 4.42 15.42
C SER A 259 -15.91 3.30 16.43
N ASN A 260 -15.51 3.52 17.70
CA ASN A 260 -16.04 2.82 18.85
C ASN A 260 -17.55 3.08 19.08
N VAL A 261 -18.17 3.98 18.30
CA VAL A 261 -19.62 4.00 18.07
C VAL A 261 -19.98 2.79 17.20
N THR A 262 -20.24 1.70 17.90
CA THR A 262 -20.88 0.46 17.44
C THR A 262 -20.00 -0.75 17.06
N THR A 263 -19.16 -1.21 17.98
CA THR A 263 -19.62 -2.48 18.57
C THR A 263 -20.83 -2.08 19.42
N ALA A 264 -22.08 -1.97 18.94
CA ALA A 264 -22.86 -3.11 18.51
C ALA A 264 -22.17 -4.32 19.11
N GLU A 265 -22.17 -4.36 20.45
CA GLU A 265 -22.07 -5.57 21.22
C GLU A 265 -22.67 -6.60 20.29
N LYS A 266 -21.83 -7.48 19.75
CA LYS A 266 -22.34 -8.61 19.00
C LYS A 266 -23.11 -9.34 20.06
N LYS A 267 -24.39 -8.97 20.21
CA LYS A 267 -25.27 -9.43 21.26
C LYS A 267 -25.07 -10.91 21.20
N SER A 268 -24.54 -11.46 22.28
CA SER A 268 -24.27 -12.89 22.32
C SER A 268 -25.53 -13.58 21.81
N VAL A 269 -25.42 -14.72 21.13
CA VAL A 269 -26.62 -15.46 20.69
C VAL A 269 -27.62 -15.59 21.85
N GLN A 270 -27.13 -15.67 23.09
CA GLN A 270 -27.91 -15.62 24.32
C GLN A 270 -28.68 -14.30 24.56
N GLU A 271 -28.07 -13.14 24.34
CA GLU A 271 -28.74 -11.83 24.43
C GLU A 271 -29.73 -11.62 23.28
N MET A 272 -29.40 -12.07 22.07
CA MET A 272 -30.31 -12.01 20.92
C MET A 272 -31.54 -12.90 21.14
N LEU A 273 -31.34 -14.10 21.72
CA LEU A 273 -32.43 -15.00 22.12
C LEU A 273 -33.21 -14.47 23.32
N ALA A 274 -32.57 -13.80 24.29
CA ALA A 274 -33.26 -13.15 25.40
C ALA A 274 -34.15 -12.02 24.91
N GLU A 275 -33.65 -11.19 24.00
CA GLU A 275 -34.40 -10.10 23.38
C GLU A 275 -35.59 -10.62 22.54
N MET A 276 -35.43 -11.74 21.82
CA MET A 276 -36.55 -12.38 21.12
C MET A 276 -37.60 -12.95 22.09
N ARG A 277 -37.19 -13.53 23.23
CA ARG A 277 -38.14 -14.03 24.25
C ARG A 277 -38.94 -12.92 24.94
N LEU A 278 -38.35 -11.73 25.09
CA LEU A 278 -39.01 -10.57 25.69
C LEU A 278 -39.98 -9.86 24.74
N LYS A 279 -39.78 -9.96 23.42
CA LYS A 279 -40.68 -9.34 22.43
C LYS A 279 -42.00 -10.08 22.21
N ASP A 280 -42.08 -11.37 22.54
CA ASP A 280 -43.32 -12.16 22.41
C ASP A 280 -44.27 -12.02 23.62
N THR A 281 -43.79 -11.50 24.75
CA THR A 281 -44.70 -11.08 25.84
C THR A 281 -45.18 -9.67 25.53
N GLY A 282 -46.28 -9.55 24.77
CA GLY A 282 -46.93 -8.29 24.39
C GLY A 282 -47.47 -7.45 25.54
N VAL A 283 -46.62 -7.12 26.52
CA VAL A 283 -46.92 -6.17 27.58
C VAL A 283 -46.57 -4.79 27.05
N SER A 284 -47.57 -4.11 26.50
CA SER A 284 -47.50 -2.68 26.21
C SER A 284 -47.05 -1.94 27.46
N SER A 285 -45.91 -1.24 27.37
CA SER A 285 -45.49 -0.28 28.38
C SER A 285 -46.65 0.68 28.72
N PRO A 286 -47.02 0.87 29.99
CA PRO A 286 -48.14 1.73 30.37
C PRO A 286 -47.87 3.17 29.95
N THR A 287 -48.81 3.75 29.22
CA THR A 287 -48.79 5.14 28.78
C THR A 287 -48.86 6.07 30.01
N PRO A 288 -48.19 7.25 30.01
CA PRO A 288 -48.14 8.16 31.17
C PRO A 288 -49.48 8.74 31.66
N GLN A 289 -50.61 8.39 31.05
CA GLN A 289 -51.94 8.86 31.45
C GLN A 289 -52.52 8.09 32.64
N ASP A 290 -52.10 6.86 32.91
CA ASP A 290 -52.68 6.04 34.00
C ASP A 290 -52.11 6.37 35.39
N ALA A 291 -51.05 7.19 35.47
CA ALA A 291 -50.43 7.57 36.74
C ALA A 291 -51.19 8.69 37.50
N LYS A 292 -52.21 9.32 36.89
CA LYS A 292 -52.96 10.41 37.53
C LYS A 292 -54.16 9.97 38.36
N GLU A 293 -54.64 8.72 38.24
CA GLU A 293 -55.87 8.30 38.92
C GLU A 293 -55.64 7.63 40.30
N MET A 294 -54.39 7.31 40.67
CA MET A 294 -54.09 6.68 41.96
C MET A 294 -53.83 7.65 43.12
N THR A 295 -53.66 8.96 42.87
CA THR A 295 -53.31 9.92 43.94
C THR A 295 -54.53 10.56 44.63
N GLU A 296 -55.75 10.40 44.10
CA GLU A 296 -56.95 11.08 44.66
C GLU A 296 -57.71 10.28 45.73
N ARG A 297 -57.33 9.03 46.06
CA ARG A 297 -58.10 8.20 47.01
C ARG A 297 -57.63 8.21 48.47
N ILE A 298 -56.60 8.97 48.84
CA ILE A 298 -56.03 8.95 50.20
C ILE A 298 -56.45 10.18 51.06
N SER A 299 -57.27 11.10 50.56
CA SER A 299 -57.61 12.36 51.26
C SER A 299 -59.06 12.45 51.77
N ALA A 300 -59.64 11.36 52.28
CA ALA A 300 -60.96 11.42 52.93
C ALA A 300 -61.04 10.44 54.12
N GLY A 301 -60.48 10.85 55.26
CA GLY A 301 -60.61 10.15 56.53
C GLY A 301 -60.40 11.14 57.68
N GLY A 302 -61.46 11.87 58.03
CA GLY A 302 -61.46 12.83 59.13
C GLY A 302 -61.45 12.17 60.52
N PRO A 303 -61.09 12.92 61.56
CA PRO A 303 -61.02 12.43 62.94
C PRO A 303 -62.42 12.39 63.57
N VAL A 304 -62.66 11.38 64.41
CA VAL A 304 -63.83 11.31 65.29
C VAL A 304 -63.30 11.35 66.73
N ASP A 305 -63.82 12.30 67.50
CA ASP A 305 -63.58 12.53 68.93
C ASP A 305 -63.92 11.33 69.82
#